data_AF-A0A9E5BSV8-F1
#
_entry.id   AF-A0A9E5BSV8-F1
#
_cell.length_a   1.000
_cell.length_b   1.000
_cell.length_c   1.000
_cell.angle_alpha   90.00
_cell.angle_beta   90.00
_cell.angle_gamma   90.00
#
_symmetry.space_group_name_H-M   'P 1'
#
loop_
_entity.id
_entity.type
_entity.pdbx_description
1 polymer ?
#
loop_
_entity_poly.entity_id
_entity_poly.type
_entity_poly.pdbx_seq_one_letter_code
_entity_poly.pdbx_strand_id
1 'polypeptide(L)'
;MAALCDVYVNDAFGTAHRAEATTQGMAKYAPVACAGPLMAAELDALGKALRSPARPLVAIVAGSKVSTKLTILKSLAEKVDQLIVGGGIANTFMLAAGFRIGKSLAEPGLVSEAHAIIDMMKARGASVPLPVDVVVGAEVSARARANPMAADQVGGDDMILDIGPKSAAELAAIIAKAGTVVWNGPVGVFEYDQFGAGTKVVAQA
;
A
#
# COMPACT_ATOMS: atom_id res chain seq x y z
N MET A 1 10.03 -34.99 12.62
CA MET A 1 9.63 -34.75 11.21
C MET A 1 10.84 -34.80 10.27
N ALA A 2 11.94 -34.10 10.53
CA ALA A 2 13.12 -34.14 9.65
C ALA A 2 13.68 -35.54 9.39
N ALA A 3 13.70 -36.43 10.40
CA ALA A 3 14.11 -37.82 10.24
C ALA A 3 13.19 -38.68 9.33
N LEU A 4 12.06 -38.13 8.87
CA LEU A 4 11.10 -38.81 8.01
C LEU A 4 11.34 -38.52 6.51
N CYS A 5 12.31 -37.67 6.16
CA CYS A 5 12.58 -37.29 4.77
C CYS A 5 14.08 -37.11 4.51
N ASP A 6 14.51 -37.45 3.29
CA ASP A 6 15.86 -37.16 2.82
C ASP A 6 16.02 -35.68 2.39
N VAL A 7 14.95 -35.11 1.82
CA VAL A 7 14.90 -33.75 1.31
C VAL A 7 13.65 -33.03 1.82
N TYR A 8 13.84 -31.84 2.35
CA TYR A 8 12.77 -30.91 2.71
C TYR A 8 12.70 -29.78 1.66
N VAL A 9 11.51 -29.56 1.13
CA VAL A 9 11.24 -28.50 0.15
C VAL A 9 10.26 -27.51 0.77
N ASN A 10 10.68 -26.27 1.02
CA ASN A 10 9.77 -25.22 1.44
C ASN A 10 9.17 -24.53 0.21
N ASP A 11 7.90 -24.81 -0.06
CA ASP A 11 7.15 -24.18 -1.15
C ASP A 11 6.00 -23.29 -0.65
N ALA A 12 6.09 -22.84 0.62
CA ALA A 12 5.04 -22.11 1.33
C ALA A 12 5.48 -20.69 1.73
N PHE A 13 5.65 -19.79 0.76
CA PHE A 13 6.12 -18.41 1.00
C PHE A 13 5.30 -17.65 2.06
N GLY A 14 3.97 -17.80 2.05
CA GLY A 14 3.07 -17.13 2.99
C GLY A 14 3.33 -17.42 4.48
N THR A 15 3.95 -18.56 4.80
CA THR A 15 4.30 -18.94 6.19
C THR A 15 5.76 -18.68 6.54
N ALA A 16 6.61 -18.36 5.55
CA ALA A 16 8.06 -18.22 5.71
C ALA A 16 8.48 -17.07 6.65
N HIS A 17 7.58 -16.11 6.91
CA HIS A 17 7.82 -15.00 7.84
C HIS A 17 7.73 -15.40 9.33
N ARG A 18 7.37 -16.64 9.65
CA ARG A 18 7.26 -17.15 11.03
C ARG A 18 8.22 -18.31 11.26
N ALA A 19 8.88 -18.29 12.42
CA ALA A 19 9.74 -19.38 12.87
C ALA A 19 8.89 -20.48 13.50
N GLU A 20 8.54 -21.50 12.70
CA GLU A 20 7.73 -22.63 13.13
C GLU A 20 8.43 -23.97 12.81
N ALA A 21 7.96 -25.05 13.43
CA ALA A 21 8.57 -26.37 13.27
C ALA A 21 8.60 -26.83 11.81
N THR A 22 7.52 -26.58 11.06
CA THR A 22 7.37 -27.01 9.66
C THR A 22 8.03 -26.08 8.67
N THR A 23 8.32 -24.82 9.02
CA THR A 23 8.91 -23.83 8.11
C THR A 23 10.42 -23.70 8.32
N GLN A 24 10.83 -23.41 9.55
CA GLN A 24 12.22 -23.13 9.93
C GLN A 24 12.88 -24.35 10.57
N GLY A 25 12.14 -25.08 11.41
CA GLY A 25 12.65 -26.27 12.08
C GLY A 25 13.07 -27.36 11.09
N MET A 26 12.18 -27.69 10.14
CA MET A 26 12.48 -28.65 9.07
C MET A 26 13.70 -28.22 8.24
N ALA A 27 13.77 -26.95 7.83
CA ALA A 27 14.90 -26.43 7.06
C ALA A 27 16.24 -26.56 7.79
N LYS A 28 16.23 -26.47 9.12
CA LYS A 28 17.44 -26.54 9.95
C LYS A 28 17.94 -27.97 10.17
N TYR A 29 17.03 -28.95 10.23
CA TYR A 29 17.36 -30.31 10.65
C TYR A 29 17.20 -31.38 9.56
N ALA A 30 16.57 -31.07 8.43
CA ALA A 30 16.55 -31.98 7.29
C ALA A 30 17.96 -32.13 6.68
N PRO A 31 18.33 -33.32 6.17
CA PRO A 31 19.64 -33.52 5.55
C PRO A 31 19.90 -32.59 4.37
N VAL A 32 18.87 -32.32 3.58
CA VAL A 32 18.86 -31.33 2.49
C VAL A 32 17.62 -30.46 2.61
N ALA A 33 17.79 -29.15 2.47
CA ALA A 33 16.70 -28.18 2.46
C ALA A 33 16.80 -27.30 1.21
N CYS A 34 15.69 -27.12 0.50
CA CYS A 34 15.61 -26.22 -0.66
C CYS A 34 14.29 -25.44 -0.70
N ALA A 35 14.27 -24.38 -1.51
CA ALA A 35 13.03 -23.69 -1.87
C ALA A 35 12.37 -24.45 -3.01
N GLY A 36 11.05 -24.63 -2.92
CA GLY A 36 10.24 -25.10 -4.03
C GLY A 36 10.06 -24.03 -5.12
N PRO A 37 9.42 -24.38 -6.25
CA PRO A 37 9.25 -23.48 -7.38
C PRO A 37 8.38 -22.25 -7.08
N LEU A 38 7.33 -22.36 -6.24
CA LEU A 38 6.50 -21.22 -5.85
C LEU A 38 7.27 -20.27 -4.93
N MET A 39 8.01 -20.82 -3.96
CA MET A 39 8.88 -20.03 -3.07
C MET A 39 9.96 -19.29 -3.87
N ALA A 40 10.63 -19.98 -4.79
CA ALA A 40 11.65 -19.39 -5.65
C ALA A 40 11.07 -18.28 -6.54
N ALA A 41 9.90 -18.53 -7.16
CA ALA A 41 9.22 -17.54 -7.99
C ALA A 41 8.85 -16.26 -7.22
N GLU A 42 8.36 -16.39 -5.98
CA GLU A 42 8.05 -15.24 -5.11
C GLU A 42 9.30 -14.45 -4.74
N LEU A 43 10.39 -15.12 -4.34
CA LEU A 43 11.65 -14.48 -4.02
C LEU A 43 12.27 -13.76 -5.22
N ASP A 44 12.16 -14.34 -6.41
CA ASP A 44 12.62 -13.73 -7.65
C ASP A 44 11.77 -12.52 -8.04
N ALA A 45 10.45 -12.61 -7.93
CA ALA A 45 9.54 -11.50 -8.23
C ALA A 45 9.79 -10.31 -7.31
N LEU A 46 9.82 -10.53 -5.99
CA LEU A 46 10.14 -9.49 -5.00
C LEU A 46 11.55 -8.94 -5.17
N GLY A 47 12.51 -9.82 -5.48
CA GLY A 47 13.89 -9.45 -5.76
C GLY A 47 14.01 -8.52 -6.95
N LYS A 48 13.36 -8.85 -8.07
CA LYS A 48 13.34 -8.01 -9.29
C LYS A 48 12.69 -6.66 -9.01
N ALA A 49 11.55 -6.65 -8.30
CA ALA A 49 10.80 -5.44 -8.03
C ALA A 49 11.50 -4.46 -7.06
N LEU A 50 12.37 -4.94 -6.18
CA LEU A 50 12.97 -4.10 -5.12
C LEU A 50 14.48 -3.89 -5.24
N ARG A 51 15.25 -4.82 -5.84
CA ARG A 51 16.72 -4.69 -5.95
C ARG A 51 17.17 -4.02 -7.25
N SER A 52 16.50 -4.31 -8.36
CA SER A 52 16.83 -3.77 -9.68
C SER A 52 15.57 -3.52 -10.52
N PRO A 53 14.65 -2.67 -10.04
CA PRO A 53 13.41 -2.36 -10.76
C PRO A 53 13.70 -1.61 -12.05
N ALA A 54 12.85 -1.83 -13.06
CA ALA A 54 12.79 -0.90 -14.18
C ALA A 54 12.14 0.39 -13.68
N ARG A 55 12.84 1.52 -13.85
CA ARG A 55 12.35 2.82 -13.40
C ARG A 55 11.43 3.47 -14.46
N PRO A 56 10.43 4.26 -14.04
CA PRO A 56 10.09 4.63 -12.66
C PRO A 56 9.50 3.47 -11.84
N LEU A 57 9.99 3.29 -10.61
CA LEU A 57 9.41 2.39 -9.62
C LEU A 57 8.31 3.12 -8.85
N VAL A 58 7.08 2.62 -8.99
CA VAL A 58 5.90 3.10 -8.26
C VAL A 58 5.54 2.10 -7.17
N ALA A 59 5.40 2.57 -5.93
CA ALA A 59 4.81 1.79 -4.86
C ALA A 59 3.44 2.36 -4.48
N ILE A 60 2.44 1.51 -4.37
CA ILE A 60 1.10 1.85 -3.91
C ILE A 60 0.89 1.16 -2.57
N VAL A 61 0.85 1.93 -1.49
CA VAL A 61 0.67 1.41 -0.12
C VAL A 61 -0.56 2.05 0.48
N ALA A 62 -1.64 1.28 0.53
CA ALA A 62 -2.93 1.78 1.00
C ALA A 62 -3.54 0.86 2.06
N GLY A 63 -4.56 1.36 2.76
CA GLY A 63 -5.21 0.64 3.85
C GLY A 63 -5.64 1.59 4.96
N SER A 64 -6.12 1.01 6.06
CA SER A 64 -6.79 1.78 7.12
C SER A 64 -5.86 2.41 8.16
N LYS A 65 -4.62 1.93 8.31
CA LYS A 65 -3.69 2.36 9.38
C LYS A 65 -2.25 2.49 8.91
N VAL A 66 -1.66 3.66 9.13
CA VAL A 66 -0.23 3.96 8.99
C VAL A 66 0.60 3.11 9.95
N SER A 67 0.18 2.95 11.21
CA SER A 67 0.95 2.22 12.24
C SER A 67 1.34 0.80 11.81
N THR A 68 0.42 0.11 11.12
CA THR A 68 0.64 -1.26 10.62
C THR A 68 1.57 -1.32 9.40
N LYS A 69 1.78 -0.19 8.72
CA LYS A 69 2.55 -0.09 7.47
C LYS A 69 3.71 0.90 7.54
N LEU A 70 4.02 1.48 8.70
CA LEU A 70 5.02 2.54 8.80
C LEU A 70 6.42 2.06 8.38
N THR A 71 6.82 0.86 8.81
CA THR A 71 8.11 0.28 8.44
C THR A 71 8.23 0.07 6.92
N ILE A 72 7.16 -0.43 6.28
CA ILE A 72 7.18 -0.65 4.83
C ILE A 72 7.14 0.70 4.07
N LEU A 73 6.38 1.69 4.56
CA LEU A 73 6.37 3.04 3.99
C LEU A 73 7.77 3.68 4.03
N LYS A 74 8.46 3.63 5.18
CA LYS A 74 9.83 4.14 5.32
C LYS A 74 10.80 3.41 4.38
N SER A 75 10.76 2.08 4.35
CA SER A 75 11.66 1.29 3.49
C SER A 75 11.43 1.51 1.99
N LEU A 76 10.19 1.71 1.58
CA LEU A 76 9.85 1.98 0.18
C LEU A 76 10.17 3.43 -0.19
N ALA A 77 9.94 4.40 0.70
CA ALA A 77 10.25 5.81 0.48
C ALA A 77 11.74 6.07 0.19
N GLU A 78 12.64 5.21 0.63
CA GLU A 78 14.08 5.29 0.30
C GLU A 78 14.40 4.84 -1.13
N LYS A 79 13.51 4.08 -1.78
CA LYS A 79 13.81 3.33 -3.01
C LYS A 79 12.99 3.78 -4.22
N VAL A 80 11.71 4.07 -4.00
CA VAL A 80 10.73 4.32 -5.06
C VAL A 80 10.88 5.73 -5.64
N ASP A 81 10.39 5.92 -6.87
CA ASP A 81 10.26 7.22 -7.54
C ASP A 81 8.92 7.88 -7.20
N GLN A 82 7.89 7.06 -6.97
CA GLN A 82 6.55 7.49 -6.60
C GLN A 82 6.01 6.61 -5.48
N LEU A 83 5.53 7.22 -4.40
CA LEU A 83 4.85 6.53 -3.31
C LEU A 83 3.38 6.99 -3.26
N ILE A 84 2.50 6.18 -3.82
CA ILE A 84 1.06 6.41 -3.79
C ILE A 84 0.52 5.86 -2.47
N VAL A 85 -0.22 6.70 -1.73
CA VAL A 85 -0.93 6.30 -0.51
C VAL A 85 -2.44 6.33 -0.73
N GLY A 86 -3.18 5.44 -0.05
CA GLY A 86 -4.64 5.36 -0.15
C GLY A 86 -5.31 4.98 1.17
N GLY A 87 -6.63 5.13 1.26
CA GLY A 87 -7.40 4.86 2.47
C GLY A 87 -7.02 5.74 3.67
N GLY A 88 -7.11 5.18 4.88
CA GLY A 88 -6.73 5.89 6.12
C GLY A 88 -5.26 6.30 6.19
N ILE A 89 -4.37 5.62 5.45
CA ILE A 89 -2.99 6.05 5.27
C ILE A 89 -2.95 7.39 4.52
N ALA A 90 -3.66 7.51 3.38
CA ALA A 90 -3.74 8.77 2.65
C ALA A 90 -4.31 9.89 3.50
N ASN A 91 -5.37 9.65 4.27
CA ASN A 91 -5.96 10.66 5.15
C ASN A 91 -4.96 11.22 6.18
N THR A 92 -4.07 10.37 6.71
CA THR A 92 -3.01 10.80 7.64
C THR A 92 -1.95 11.66 6.93
N PHE A 93 -1.61 11.32 5.69
CA PHE A 93 -0.69 12.12 4.87
C PHE A 93 -1.32 13.44 4.41
N MET A 94 -2.60 13.46 4.10
CA MET A 94 -3.36 14.68 3.81
C MET A 94 -3.38 15.60 5.02
N LEU A 95 -3.64 15.06 6.22
CA LEU A 95 -3.56 15.82 7.47
C LEU A 95 -2.14 16.38 7.69
N ALA A 96 -1.09 15.62 7.39
CA ALA A 96 0.30 16.07 7.45
C ALA A 96 0.63 17.19 6.45
N ALA A 97 -0.04 17.21 5.30
CA ALA A 97 0.06 18.28 4.31
C ALA A 97 -0.88 19.48 4.58
N GLY A 98 -1.59 19.48 5.72
CA GLY A 98 -2.44 20.59 6.16
C GLY A 98 -3.86 20.56 5.63
N PHE A 99 -4.30 19.49 4.98
CA PHE A 99 -5.69 19.34 4.55
C PHE A 99 -6.63 19.06 5.73
N ARG A 100 -7.87 19.51 5.60
CA ARG A 100 -8.97 19.07 6.48
C ARG A 100 -9.46 17.71 6.00
N ILE A 101 -9.72 16.81 6.96
CA ILE A 101 -10.17 15.45 6.66
C ILE A 101 -11.48 15.09 7.38
N GLY A 102 -12.14 16.03 8.04
CA GLY A 102 -13.40 15.76 8.77
C GLY A 102 -13.26 14.64 9.80
N LYS A 103 -14.17 13.67 9.73
CA LYS A 103 -14.22 12.44 10.55
C LYS A 103 -13.51 11.24 9.90
N SER A 104 -12.74 11.47 8.84
CA SER A 104 -12.05 10.40 8.13
C SER A 104 -11.09 9.65 9.05
N LEU A 105 -10.96 8.33 8.81
CA LEU A 105 -10.02 7.50 9.53
C LEU A 105 -8.58 8.00 9.28
N ALA A 106 -7.89 8.39 10.34
CA ALA A 106 -6.49 8.82 10.31
C ALA A 106 -5.82 8.51 11.66
N GLU A 107 -4.49 8.58 11.71
CA GLU A 107 -3.71 8.41 12.95
C GLU A 107 -2.96 9.72 13.27
N PRO A 108 -3.58 10.67 14.00
CA PRO A 108 -2.99 11.99 14.29
C PRO A 108 -1.61 11.91 14.98
N GLY A 109 -1.38 10.89 15.81
CA GLY A 109 -0.09 10.66 16.47
C GLY A 109 1.05 10.29 15.51
N LEU A 110 0.76 9.97 14.24
CA LEU A 110 1.73 9.63 13.21
C LEU A 110 1.85 10.69 12.10
N VAL A 111 1.23 11.87 12.28
CA VAL A 111 1.31 12.98 11.31
C VAL A 111 2.74 13.45 11.09
N SER A 112 3.55 13.54 12.15
CA SER A 112 4.96 13.92 12.05
C SER A 112 5.77 12.92 11.21
N GLU A 113 5.49 11.63 11.36
CA GLU A 113 6.12 10.56 10.60
C GLU A 113 5.70 10.58 9.12
N ALA A 114 4.40 10.81 8.85
CA ALA A 114 3.91 10.99 7.48
C ALA A 114 4.57 12.21 6.80
N HIS A 115 4.68 13.33 7.52
CA HIS A 115 5.37 14.54 7.04
C HIS A 115 6.85 14.26 6.73
N ALA A 116 7.56 13.56 7.62
CA ALA A 116 8.96 13.19 7.40
C ALA A 116 9.16 12.31 6.15
N ILE A 117 8.21 11.41 5.85
CA ILE A 117 8.23 10.59 4.63
C ILE A 117 8.04 11.47 3.38
N ILE A 118 7.11 12.44 3.41
CA ILE A 118 6.91 13.38 2.31
C ILE A 118 8.19 14.19 2.05
N ASP A 119 8.81 14.73 3.10
CA ASP A 119 10.04 15.52 2.99
C ASP A 119 11.21 14.68 2.46
N MET A 120 11.38 13.46 2.96
CA MET A 120 12.41 12.52 2.49
C MET A 120 12.26 12.22 0.99
N MET A 121 11.05 11.93 0.54
CA MET A 121 10.75 11.67 -0.87
C MET A 121 11.08 12.90 -1.72
N LYS A 122 10.61 14.07 -1.30
CA LYS A 122 10.84 15.34 -2.01
C LYS A 122 12.32 15.68 -2.12
N ALA A 123 13.10 15.48 -1.04
CA ALA A 123 14.55 15.73 -1.03
C ALA A 123 15.31 14.86 -2.04
N ARG A 124 14.79 13.66 -2.36
CA ARG A 124 15.35 12.75 -3.37
C ARG A 124 14.88 13.04 -4.80
N GLY A 125 14.00 14.02 -5.00
CA GLY A 125 13.33 14.26 -6.29
C GLY A 125 12.23 13.24 -6.61
N ALA A 126 11.81 12.45 -5.62
CA ALA A 126 10.66 11.55 -5.69
C ALA A 126 9.41 12.26 -5.15
N SER A 127 8.22 11.68 -5.35
CA SER A 127 6.98 12.31 -4.88
C SER A 127 5.99 11.35 -4.22
N VAL A 128 5.16 11.95 -3.34
CA VAL A 128 3.97 11.33 -2.75
C VAL A 128 2.77 12.10 -3.31
N PRO A 129 2.13 11.65 -4.40
CA PRO A 129 0.94 12.33 -4.92
C PRO A 129 -0.21 12.19 -3.92
N LEU A 130 -0.69 13.33 -3.41
CA LEU A 130 -1.84 13.38 -2.52
C LEU A 130 -3.13 13.61 -3.32
N PRO A 131 -4.28 13.04 -2.90
CA PRO A 131 -5.55 13.26 -3.58
C PRO A 131 -5.90 14.75 -3.66
N VAL A 132 -6.23 15.24 -4.86
CA VAL A 132 -6.75 16.59 -5.12
C VAL A 132 -8.27 16.65 -5.00
N ASP A 133 -8.91 15.50 -5.13
CA ASP A 133 -10.34 15.29 -4.91
C ASP A 133 -10.58 13.93 -4.26
N VAL A 134 -11.70 13.81 -3.57
CA VAL A 134 -12.07 12.66 -2.74
C VAL A 134 -13.55 12.35 -2.91
N VAL A 135 -13.93 11.12 -2.56
CA VAL A 135 -15.33 10.74 -2.40
C VAL A 135 -15.61 10.58 -0.91
N VAL A 136 -16.56 11.37 -0.41
CA VAL A 136 -16.96 11.33 1.00
C VAL A 136 -18.33 10.68 1.20
N GLY A 137 -18.55 10.17 2.41
CA GLY A 137 -19.83 9.70 2.91
C GLY A 137 -20.01 10.05 4.39
N ALA A 138 -21.25 9.95 4.89
CA ALA A 138 -21.55 10.20 6.31
C ALA A 138 -21.27 8.99 7.22
N GLU A 139 -21.16 7.79 6.63
CA GLU A 139 -20.91 6.52 7.32
C GLU A 139 -20.28 5.49 6.37
N VAL A 140 -19.69 4.44 6.94
CA VAL A 140 -19.11 3.31 6.19
C VAL A 140 -20.18 2.23 6.01
N SER A 141 -21.07 2.40 5.04
CA SER A 141 -22.17 1.46 4.79
C SER A 141 -22.56 1.39 3.31
N ALA A 142 -23.18 0.29 2.90
CA ALA A 142 -23.75 0.14 1.56
C ALA A 142 -24.88 1.15 1.26
N ARG A 143 -25.47 1.77 2.29
CA ARG A 143 -26.55 2.76 2.15
C ARG A 143 -26.04 4.19 2.07
N ALA A 144 -24.77 4.41 2.40
CA ALA A 144 -24.17 5.74 2.39
C ALA A 144 -24.13 6.29 0.97
N ARG A 145 -24.51 7.56 0.82
CA ARG A 145 -24.39 8.29 -0.45
C ARG A 145 -22.94 8.74 -0.65
N ALA A 146 -22.36 8.40 -1.79
CA ALA A 146 -21.08 8.91 -2.23
C ALA A 146 -21.21 10.33 -2.79
N ASN A 147 -20.43 11.26 -2.24
CA ASN A 147 -20.38 12.64 -2.69
C ASN A 147 -18.93 12.99 -3.08
N PRO A 148 -18.63 13.12 -4.38
CA PRO A 148 -17.33 13.61 -4.82
C PRO A 148 -17.16 15.10 -4.49
N MET A 149 -15.98 15.48 -4.02
CA MET A 149 -15.64 16.88 -3.75
C MET A 149 -14.12 17.12 -3.82
N ALA A 150 -13.72 18.39 -3.91
CA ALA A 150 -12.31 18.75 -3.83
C ALA A 150 -11.76 18.45 -2.42
N ALA A 151 -10.49 18.06 -2.33
CA ALA A 151 -9.86 17.68 -1.06
C ALA A 151 -9.78 18.83 -0.05
N ASP A 152 -9.77 20.09 -0.51
CA ASP A 152 -9.78 21.29 0.34
C ASP A 152 -11.18 21.71 0.81
N GLN A 153 -12.23 21.03 0.33
CA GLN A 153 -13.64 21.31 0.67
C GLN A 153 -14.24 20.32 1.66
N VAL A 154 -13.48 19.34 2.14
CA VAL A 154 -13.94 18.32 3.09
C VAL A 154 -14.46 18.99 4.38
N GLY A 155 -15.73 18.75 4.68
CA GLY A 155 -16.43 19.29 5.84
C GLY A 155 -16.07 18.57 7.14
N GLY A 156 -16.50 19.14 8.27
CA GLY A 156 -16.19 18.59 9.60
C GLY A 156 -16.82 17.22 9.88
N ASP A 157 -17.98 16.93 9.27
CA ASP A 157 -18.72 15.68 9.46
C ASP A 157 -18.45 14.64 8.35
N ASP A 158 -17.69 14.99 7.33
CA ASP A 158 -17.41 14.12 6.19
C ASP A 158 -16.39 13.03 6.53
N MET A 159 -16.60 11.84 5.98
CA MET A 159 -15.61 10.75 5.99
C MET A 159 -15.15 10.50 4.56
N ILE A 160 -13.85 10.59 4.29
CA ILE A 160 -13.22 10.22 3.01
C ILE A 160 -13.18 8.69 2.93
N LEU A 161 -13.82 8.15 1.89
CA LEU A 161 -14.00 6.71 1.71
C LEU A 161 -13.42 6.20 0.39
N ASP A 162 -13.12 7.07 -0.57
CA ASP A 162 -12.37 6.74 -1.79
C ASP A 162 -11.65 7.99 -2.32
N ILE A 163 -10.72 7.79 -3.25
CA ILE A 163 -10.14 8.89 -4.03
C ILE A 163 -11.13 9.37 -5.09
N GLY A 164 -11.11 10.68 -5.38
CA GLY A 164 -11.97 11.26 -6.40
C GLY A 164 -11.52 10.92 -7.82
N PRO A 165 -12.37 11.19 -8.83
CA PRO A 165 -12.09 10.84 -10.22
C PRO A 165 -10.84 11.54 -10.80
N LYS A 166 -10.53 12.78 -10.38
CA LYS A 166 -9.33 13.48 -10.87
C LYS A 166 -8.07 12.83 -10.30
N SER A 167 -8.05 12.58 -9.00
CA SER A 167 -6.95 11.89 -8.31
C SER A 167 -6.74 10.50 -8.90
N ALA A 168 -7.81 9.73 -9.11
CA ALA A 168 -7.73 8.41 -9.73
C ALA A 168 -7.12 8.46 -11.14
N ALA A 169 -7.50 9.45 -11.96
CA ALA A 169 -6.93 9.65 -13.29
C ALA A 169 -5.44 10.06 -13.25
N GLU A 170 -5.05 10.93 -12.31
CA GLU A 170 -3.65 11.32 -12.09
C GLU A 170 -2.79 10.12 -11.68
N LEU A 171 -3.28 9.31 -10.72
CA LEU A 171 -2.59 8.10 -10.29
C LEU A 171 -2.48 7.08 -11.44
N ALA A 172 -3.54 6.91 -12.24
CA ALA A 172 -3.49 6.05 -13.43
C ALA A 172 -2.43 6.53 -14.44
N ALA A 173 -2.31 7.84 -14.67
CA ALA A 173 -1.29 8.39 -15.56
C ALA A 173 0.14 8.21 -15.03
N ILE A 174 0.33 8.18 -13.71
CA ILE A 174 1.61 7.84 -13.07
C ILE A 174 1.92 6.35 -13.27
N ILE A 175 0.95 5.48 -13.02
CA ILE A 175 1.08 4.02 -13.14
C ILE A 175 1.39 3.61 -14.58
N ALA A 176 0.70 4.19 -15.57
CA ALA A 176 0.91 3.90 -16.99
C ALA A 176 2.32 4.24 -17.49
N LYS A 177 3.07 5.09 -16.77
CA LYS A 177 4.46 5.45 -17.08
C LYS A 177 5.48 4.64 -16.28
N ALA A 178 5.03 3.80 -15.35
CA ALA A 178 5.91 3.04 -14.47
C ALA A 178 6.63 1.93 -15.23
N GLY A 179 7.94 1.78 -14.95
CA GLY A 179 8.67 0.60 -15.39
C GLY A 179 8.42 -0.60 -14.46
N THR A 180 8.06 -0.35 -13.20
CA THR A 180 7.73 -1.37 -12.21
C THR A 180 6.72 -0.81 -11.21
N VAL A 181 5.73 -1.62 -10.85
CA VAL A 181 4.70 -1.28 -9.86
C VAL A 181 4.67 -2.34 -8.77
N VAL A 182 4.65 -1.90 -7.51
CA VAL A 182 4.38 -2.76 -6.35
C VAL A 182 3.15 -2.22 -5.64
N TRP A 183 2.09 -3.02 -5.54
CA TRP A 183 0.81 -2.58 -4.97
C TRP A 183 0.39 -3.44 -3.77
N ASN A 184 0.13 -2.79 -2.64
CA ASN A 184 -0.37 -3.41 -1.42
C ASN A 184 -1.51 -2.61 -0.76
N GLY A 185 -2.74 -3.06 -0.99
CA GLY A 185 -3.96 -2.59 -0.34
C GLY A 185 -4.82 -1.65 -1.21
N PRO A 186 -6.15 -1.67 -1.04
CA PRO A 186 -7.06 -0.82 -1.83
C PRO A 186 -6.95 0.65 -1.42
N VAL A 187 -7.21 1.57 -2.36
CA VAL A 187 -7.13 3.02 -2.11
C VAL A 187 -8.42 3.63 -1.56
N GLY A 188 -9.52 2.88 -1.58
CA GLY A 188 -10.83 3.22 -1.00
C GLY A 188 -11.50 2.02 -0.32
N VAL A 189 -12.70 2.23 0.21
CA VAL A 189 -13.56 1.20 0.82
C VAL A 189 -14.27 0.41 -0.28
N PHE A 190 -13.47 -0.34 -1.04
CA PHE A 190 -13.88 -1.02 -2.26
C PHE A 190 -14.95 -2.11 -2.07
N GLU A 191 -15.20 -2.52 -0.82
CA GLU A 191 -16.27 -3.45 -0.47
C GLU A 191 -17.67 -2.90 -0.76
N TYR A 192 -17.79 -1.58 -0.93
CA TYR A 192 -19.02 -0.90 -1.35
C TYR A 192 -18.83 -0.25 -2.72
N ASP A 193 -19.67 -0.60 -3.69
CA ASP A 193 -19.54 -0.17 -5.09
C ASP A 193 -19.38 1.36 -5.25
N GLN A 194 -20.08 2.15 -4.43
CA GLN A 194 -20.01 3.61 -4.46
C GLN A 194 -18.68 4.21 -3.96
N PHE A 195 -17.83 3.40 -3.31
CA PHE A 195 -16.51 3.79 -2.79
C PHE A 195 -15.36 2.90 -3.32
N GLY A 196 -15.62 2.16 -4.41
CA GLY A 196 -14.63 1.29 -5.07
C GLY A 196 -14.10 1.80 -6.40
N ALA A 197 -14.60 2.93 -6.91
CA ALA A 197 -14.28 3.43 -8.24
C ALA A 197 -12.80 3.80 -8.38
N GLY A 198 -12.22 4.47 -7.38
CA GLY A 198 -10.80 4.83 -7.36
C GLY A 198 -9.90 3.61 -7.35
N THR A 199 -10.23 2.62 -6.51
CA THR A 199 -9.52 1.32 -6.48
C THR A 199 -9.59 0.59 -7.82
N LYS A 200 -10.75 0.62 -8.49
CA LYS A 200 -10.92 0.02 -9.81
C LYS A 200 -10.07 0.73 -10.88
N VAL A 201 -10.06 2.05 -10.90
CA VAL A 201 -9.27 2.83 -11.87
C VAL A 201 -7.77 2.56 -11.70
N VAL A 202 -7.29 2.55 -10.45
CA VAL A 202 -5.90 2.21 -10.13
C VAL A 202 -5.55 0.78 -10.57
N ALA A 203 -6.48 -0.17 -10.42
CA ALA A 203 -6.27 -1.56 -10.84
C ALA A 203 -6.22 -1.76 -12.35
N GLN A 204 -6.89 -0.89 -13.12
CA GLN A 204 -6.98 -0.97 -14.58
C GLN A 204 -5.83 -0.26 -15.31
N ALA A 205 -5.12 0.61 -14.61
CA ALA A 205 -4.00 1.40 -15.13
C ALA A 205 -2.72 0.57 -15.27
#